data_AF-A0A7C4FZE7-F1
#
_entry.id   AF-A0A7C4FZE7-F1
#
_cell.length_a   1.000
_cell.length_b   1.000
_cell.length_c   1.000
_cell.angle_alpha   90.00
_cell.angle_beta   90.00
_cell.angle_gamma   90.00
#
_symmetry.space_group_name_H-M   'P 1'
#
loop_
_entity.id
_entity.type
_entity.pdbx_description
1 polymer ?
#
loop_
_entity_poly.entity_id
_entity_poly.type
_entity_poly.pdbx_seq_one_letter_code
_entity_poly.pdbx_strand_id
1 'polypeptide(L)' 'MGHLVLALDEFRELGLDFVSLREAVDTSTPLGKATFTIIAAMAELESGLIAERRRPGLEYARRHGGNATT' A
#
# COMPACT_ATOMS: atom_id res chain seq x y z
N MET A 1 -1.68 2.78 -3.53
CA MET A 1 -1.04 1.46 -3.37
C MET A 1 -1.82 0.49 -2.47
N GLY A 2 -2.55 0.94 -1.44
CA GLY A 2 -3.32 0.02 -0.57
C GLY A 2 -4.29 -0.93 -1.30
N HIS A 3 -4.99 -0.47 -2.34
CA HIS A 3 -5.92 -1.31 -3.09
C HIS A 3 -5.27 -2.51 -3.79
N LEU A 4 -4.04 -2.36 -4.30
CA LEU A 4 -3.32 -3.46 -4.96
C LEU A 4 -2.85 -4.49 -3.94
N VAL A 5 -2.33 -4.04 -2.80
CA VAL A 5 -1.88 -4.94 -1.73
C VAL A 5 -3.06 -5.75 -1.17
N LEU A 6 -4.21 -5.11 -0.94
CA LEU A 6 -5.42 -5.78 -0.47
C LEU A 6 -5.94 -6.83 -1.45
N ALA A 7 -6.00 -6.51 -2.75
CA ALA A 7 -6.45 -7.46 -3.77
C ALA A 7 -5.51 -8.67 -3.89
N LEU A 8 -4.19 -8.45 -3.77
CA LEU A 8 -3.21 -9.53 -3.83
C LEU A 8 -3.22 -10.38 -2.56
N ASP A 9 -3.54 -9.81 -1.40
CA ASP A 9 -3.72 -10.57 -0.16
C ASP A 9 -4.97 -11.47 -0.23
N GLU A 10 -6.07 -10.95 -0.80
CA GLU A 10 -7.27 -11.73 -1.08
C GLU A 10 -6.98 -12.90 -2.05
N PHE A 11 -6.20 -12.66 -3.12
CA PHE A 11 -5.79 -13.74 -4.02
C PHE A 11 -5.00 -14.82 -3.28
N ARG A 12 -4.13 -14.44 -2.35
CA ARG A 12 -3.38 -15.39 -1.52
C ARG A 12 -4.29 -16.20 -0.60
N GLU A 13 -5.28 -15.58 0.03
CA GLU A 13 -6.27 -16.28 0.87
C GLU A 13 -7.10 -17.28 0.05
N LEU A 14 -7.37 -16.97 -1.22
CA LEU A 14 -8.06 -17.84 -2.17
C LEU A 14 -7.16 -18.89 -2.83
N GLY A 15 -5.84 -18.89 -2.54
CA GLY A 15 -4.88 -19.80 -3.16
C GLY A 15 -4.60 -19.51 -4.64
N LEU A 16 -4.82 -18.27 -5.08
CA LEU A 16 -4.61 -17.80 -6.44
C LEU A 16 -3.22 -17.15 -6.57
N ASP A 17 -2.53 -17.47 -7.66
CA ASP A 17 -1.30 -16.80 -8.06
C ASP A 17 -1.60 -15.59 -8.96
N PHE A 18 -0.80 -14.54 -8.81
CA PHE A 18 -0.85 -13.33 -9.59
C PHE A 18 0.40 -13.22 -10.48
N VAL A 19 0.17 -12.92 -11.77
CA VAL A 19 1.24 -12.68 -12.73
C VAL A 19 1.07 -11.29 -13.35
N SER A 20 2.04 -10.41 -13.09
CA SER A 20 2.19 -9.15 -13.81
C SER A 20 3.11 -9.33 -15.00
N LEU A 21 2.53 -9.31 -16.20
CA LEU A 21 3.29 -9.41 -17.46
C LEU A 21 4.17 -8.18 -17.72
N ARG A 22 3.78 -7.02 -17.20
CA ARG A 22 4.51 -5.76 -17.38
C ARG A 22 5.73 -5.66 -16.47
N GLU A 23 5.57 -6.09 -15.23
CA GLU A 23 6.61 -6.00 -14.19
C GLU A 23 7.41 -7.30 -14.07
N ALA A 24 7.08 -8.33 -14.88
CA ALA A 24 7.66 -9.68 -14.81
C ALA A 24 7.62 -10.28 -13.38
N VAL A 25 6.52 -10.03 -12.66
CA VAL A 25 6.30 -10.57 -11.31
C VAL A 25 5.36 -11.76 -11.41
N ASP A 26 5.79 -12.91 -10.92
CA ASP A 26 5.01 -14.15 -10.87
C ASP A 26 5.00 -14.70 -9.43
N THR A 27 3.88 -14.53 -8.73
CA THR A 27 3.74 -14.97 -7.34
C THR A 27 3.59 -16.48 -7.18
N SER A 28 3.54 -17.27 -8.26
CA SER A 28 3.64 -18.73 -8.16
C SER A 28 5.06 -19.18 -7.79
N THR A 29 6.07 -18.35 -8.10
CA THR A 29 7.48 -18.63 -7.84
C THR A 29 7.92 -18.17 -6.44
N PRO A 30 8.89 -18.85 -5.78
CA PRO A 30 9.42 -18.38 -4.49
C PRO A 30 9.97 -16.95 -4.54
N LEU A 31 10.60 -16.57 -5.66
CA LEU A 31 11.10 -15.22 -5.86
C LEU A 31 9.97 -14.19 -5.95
N GLY A 32 8.93 -14.46 -6.75
CA GLY A 32 7.81 -13.52 -6.86
C GLY A 32 7.01 -13.38 -5.56
N LYS A 33 6.90 -14.44 -4.76
CA LYS A 33 6.35 -14.35 -3.38
C LYS A 33 7.19 -13.43 -2.50
N ALA A 34 8.52 -13.54 -2.55
CA ALA A 34 9.43 -12.68 -1.79
C ALA A 34 9.35 -11.22 -2.25
N THR A 35 9.35 -10.98 -3.56
CA THR A 35 9.19 -9.65 -4.15
C THR A 35 7.87 -9.01 -3.74
N PHE A 36 6.77 -9.77 -3.71
CA PHE A 36 5.48 -9.29 -3.24
C PHE A 36 5.53 -8.83 -1.78
N THR A 37 6.10 -9.63 -0.88
CA THR A 37 6.24 -9.26 0.54
C THR A 37 7.00 -7.94 0.72
N ILE A 38 8.05 -7.72 -0.09
CA ILE A 38 8.82 -6.47 -0.07
C ILE A 38 7.94 -5.29 -0.52
N ILE A 39 7.20 -5.45 -1.63
CA ILE A 39 6.31 -4.41 -2.15
C ILE A 39 5.21 -4.07 -1.14
N ALA A 40 4.62 -5.08 -0.49
CA ALA A 40 3.61 -4.89 0.55
C ALA A 40 4.17 -4.09 1.73
N ALA A 41 5.34 -4.47 2.24
CA ALA A 41 6.02 -3.74 3.31
C ALA A 41 6.36 -2.29 2.92
N MET A 42 6.78 -2.06 1.67
CA MET A 42 7.03 -0.71 1.16
C MET A 42 5.75 0.13 1.08
N ALA A 43 4.64 -0.45 0.62
CA ALA A 43 3.35 0.24 0.53
C ALA A 43 2.79 0.63 1.90
N GLU A 44 2.99 -0.21 2.93
CA GLU A 44 2.66 0.12 4.32
C GLU A 44 3.52 1.27 4.84
N LEU A 45 4.83 1.22 4.60
CA LEU A 45 5.76 2.28 5.01
C LEU A 45 5.39 3.63 4.38
N GLU A 46 5.14 3.66 3.07
CA GLU A 46 4.72 4.88 2.37
C GLU A 46 3.41 5.44 2.93
N SER A 47 2.45 4.57 3.23
CA SER A 47 1.17 4.96 3.82
C SER A 47 1.36 5.58 5.21
N GLY A 48 2.22 4.97 6.04
CA GLY A 48 2.59 5.50 7.36
C GLY A 48 3.27 6.87 7.26
N LEU A 49 4.26 7.01 6.37
CA LEU A 49 4.98 8.27 6.16
C LEU A 49 4.07 9.39 5.61
N ILE A 50 3.12 9.06 4.75
CA ILE A 50 2.11 10.02 4.26
C ILE A 50 1.18 10.45 5.40
N ALA A 51 0.73 9.51 6.24
CA ALA A 51 -0.13 9.80 7.38
C ALA A 51 0.57 10.71 8.41
N GLU A 52 1.84 10.43 8.69
CA GLU A 52 2.66 11.21 9.62
C GLU A 52 2.83 12.66 9.17
N ARG A 53 3.02 12.91 7.86
CA ARG A 53 3.09 14.26 7.30
C ARG A 53 1.77 15.02 7.32
N ARG A 54 0.63 14.34 7.19
CA ARG A 54 -0.69 14.98 7.22
C ARG A 54 -1.16 15.35 8.62
N ARG A 55 -0.69 14.64 9.66
CA ARG A 55 -1.15 14.83 11.05
C ARG A 55 -0.96 16.28 11.57
N PRO A 56 0.21 16.92 11.41
CA PRO A 56 0.43 18.30 11.85
C PRO A 56 -0.44 19.32 11.08
N GLY A 57 -0.63 19.11 9.78
CA GLY A 57 -1.48 19.98 8.95
C GLY A 57 -2.95 19.90 9.36
N LEU A 58 -3.44 18.70 9.71
CA LEU A 58 -4.81 18.50 10.20
C LEU A 58 -5.02 19.11 11.59
N GLU A 59 -4.03 19.00 12.49
CA GLU A 59 -4.08 19.63 13.81
C GLU A 59 -4.02 21.16 13.72
N TYR A 60 -3.19 21.69 12.83
CA TYR A 60 -3.13 23.13 12.55
C TYR A 60 -4.46 23.64 11.99
N ALA A 61 -5.03 22.96 11.00
CA ALA A 61 -6.32 23.31 10.40
C ALA A 61 -7.48 23.24 11.42
N ARG A 62 -7.51 22.21 12.28
CA ARG A 62 -8.48 22.09 13.38
C ARG A 62 -8.39 23.23 14.39
N ARG A 63 -7.18 23.69 14.71
CA ARG A 63 -6.97 24.81 15.65
C ARG A 63 -7.29 26.17 15.05
N HIS A 64 -7.20 26.32 13.73
CA HIS A 64 -7.38 27.60 13.03
C HIS A 64 -8.67 27.68 12.20
N GLY A 65 -9.61 26.76 12.41
CA GLY A 65 -10.95 26.81 11.79
C GLY A 65 -10.98 26.58 10.27
N GLY A 66 -9.88 26.10 9.67
CA GLY A 66 -9.80 25.83 8.24
C GLY A 66 -10.30 24.43 7.93
N ASN A 67 -11.29 24.32 7.04
CA ASN A 67 -11.73 23.03 6.53
C ASN A 67 -10.58 22.38 5.75
N ALA A 68 -10.14 21.19 6.17
CA ALA A 68 -8.99 20.47 5.61
C ALA A 68 -9.28 19.83 4.23
N THR A 69 -9.99 20.53 3.35
CA THR A 69 -10.37 20.02 2.03
C THR A 69 -10.27 21.14 0.99
N THR A 70 -9.08 21.28 0.41
CA THR A 70 -8.84 21.70 -0.98
C THR A 70 -7.55 21.02 -1.42
#